data_AF-A0A5N7SLH6-F1
#
_entry.id   AF-A0A5N7SLH6-F1
#
_cell.length_a   1.000
_cell.length_b   1.000
_cell.length_c   1.000
_cell.angle_alpha   90.00
_cell.angle_beta   90.00
_cell.angle_gamma   90.00
#
_symmetry.space_group_name_H-M   'P 1'
#
loop_
_entity.id
_entity.type
_entity.pdbx_description
1 polymer ?
#
loop_
_entity_poly.entity_id
_entity_poly.type
_entity_poly.pdbx_seq_one_letter_code
_entity_poly.pdbx_strand_id
1 'polypeptide(L)'
;MQATPTRMFTFDLGLSSGARELLKWIALLAMTGDHVAKVVFGGYVPVVSELGRIAFPLFALVMACNLAQPGADLRKSIRRLALWGLIAQPLHALAFGSWLPLNILLTFTVAAVAVHALANNRPVLLLLAAGVLPMFVDYQWAGVGSVLLAWIAFRHRAWWLLLVALAAVCWANHNGWALLAIPVVLLAARVPWQLPRWRWAFYGYYVGHLAVLALVAHLLV
;
A
#
# COMPACT_ATOMS: atom_id res chain seq x y z
N MET A 1 -13.69 -46.15 -16.05
CA MET A 1 -12.95 -45.38 -15.04
C MET A 1 -12.87 -43.94 -15.53
N GLN A 2 -13.75 -43.06 -15.03
CA GLN A 2 -13.77 -41.64 -15.40
C GLN A 2 -12.69 -40.92 -14.57
N ALA A 3 -11.75 -40.27 -15.25
CA ALA A 3 -10.72 -39.47 -14.61
C ALA A 3 -11.36 -38.22 -14.00
N THR A 4 -11.38 -38.16 -12.67
CA THR A 4 -11.70 -36.95 -11.90
C THR A 4 -10.66 -35.89 -12.27
N PRO A 5 -11.06 -34.72 -12.82
CA PRO A 5 -10.11 -33.64 -13.00
C PRO A 5 -9.77 -33.13 -11.60
N THR A 6 -8.58 -33.48 -11.12
CA THR A 6 -7.96 -32.81 -9.99
C THR A 6 -7.89 -31.33 -10.36
N ARG A 7 -8.86 -30.53 -9.91
CA ARG A 7 -8.71 -29.07 -9.86
C ARG A 7 -7.53 -28.84 -8.93
N MET A 8 -6.32 -28.80 -9.50
CA MET A 8 -5.25 -28.06 -8.88
C MET A 8 -5.82 -26.66 -8.65
N PHE A 9 -5.94 -26.27 -7.39
CA PHE A 9 -6.22 -24.90 -7.02
C PHE A 9 -5.05 -24.05 -7.52
N THR A 10 -5.08 -23.70 -8.81
CA THR A 10 -4.30 -22.59 -9.31
C THR A 10 -4.88 -21.38 -8.60
N PHE A 11 -4.22 -20.97 -7.52
CA PHE A 11 -4.41 -19.66 -6.92
C PHE A 11 -4.01 -18.62 -7.99
N ASP A 12 -4.89 -18.39 -8.95
CA ASP A 12 -4.90 -17.15 -9.70
C ASP A 12 -5.49 -16.12 -8.74
N LEU A 13 -4.60 -15.46 -7.98
CA LEU A 13 -4.89 -14.19 -7.30
C LEU A 13 -5.11 -13.07 -8.34
N GLY A 14 -5.92 -13.35 -9.36
CA GLY A 14 -6.37 -12.41 -10.36
C GLY A 14 -7.40 -11.48 -9.72
N LEU A 15 -6.92 -10.47 -8.98
CA LEU A 15 -7.79 -9.47 -8.40
C LEU A 15 -8.49 -8.69 -9.52
N SER A 16 -9.82 -8.82 -9.58
CA SER A 16 -10.64 -8.08 -10.52
C SER A 16 -10.43 -6.56 -10.37
N SER A 17 -10.75 -5.77 -11.40
CA SER A 17 -10.62 -4.31 -11.29
C SER A 17 -11.46 -3.73 -10.15
N GLY A 18 -12.67 -4.27 -9.95
CA GLY A 18 -13.55 -3.83 -8.86
C GLY A 18 -13.03 -4.24 -7.48
N ALA A 19 -12.50 -5.46 -7.33
CA ALA A 19 -11.89 -5.90 -6.07
C ALA A 19 -10.71 -5.00 -5.68
N ARG A 20 -9.83 -4.66 -6.63
CA ARG A 20 -8.73 -3.71 -6.40
C ARG A 20 -9.22 -2.33 -5.99
N GLU A 21 -10.34 -1.86 -6.54
CA GLU A 21 -10.93 -0.58 -6.15
C GLU A 21 -11.48 -0.64 -4.72
N LEU A 22 -12.25 -1.68 -4.40
CA LEU A 22 -12.78 -1.91 -3.05
C LEU A 22 -11.67 -1.94 -2.00
N LEU A 23 -10.61 -2.72 -2.26
CA LEU A 23 -9.48 -2.84 -1.34
C LEU A 23 -8.78 -1.51 -1.08
N LYS A 24 -8.67 -0.63 -2.09
CA LYS A 24 -8.14 0.72 -1.90
C LYS A 24 -9.02 1.55 -0.97
N TRP A 25 -10.34 1.47 -1.11
CA TRP A 25 -11.27 2.22 -0.26
C TRP A 25 -11.28 1.68 1.17
N ILE A 26 -11.28 0.36 1.36
CA ILE A 26 -11.14 -0.25 2.70
C ILE A 26 -9.84 0.23 3.35
N ALA A 27 -8.73 0.16 2.64
CA ALA A 27 -7.43 0.60 3.14
C ALA A 27 -7.42 2.11 3.47
N LEU A 28 -8.03 2.94 2.62
CA LEU A 28 -8.09 4.38 2.82
C LEU A 28 -8.90 4.76 4.07
N LEU A 29 -10.04 4.10 4.28
CA LEU A 29 -10.90 4.33 5.45
C LEU A 29 -10.22 3.86 6.73
N ALA A 30 -9.59 2.67 6.72
CA ALA A 30 -8.82 2.16 7.86
C ALA A 30 -7.67 3.12 8.25
N MET A 31 -6.91 3.60 7.24
CA MET A 31 -5.85 4.58 7.45
C MET A 31 -6.39 5.92 7.98
N THR A 32 -7.53 6.38 7.49
CA THR A 32 -8.18 7.61 7.99
C THR A 32 -8.51 7.46 9.47
N GLY A 33 -9.06 6.32 9.89
CA GLY A 33 -9.36 6.03 11.29
C GLY A 33 -8.13 6.11 12.18
N ASP A 34 -7.01 5.48 11.76
CA ASP A 34 -5.75 5.56 12.51
C ASP A 34 -5.18 6.99 12.57
N HIS A 35 -5.29 7.75 11.47
CA HIS A 35 -4.84 9.14 11.46
C HIS A 35 -5.69 10.01 12.42
N VAL A 36 -7.01 9.83 12.43
CA VAL A 36 -7.91 10.52 13.37
C VAL A 36 -7.56 10.13 14.82
N ALA A 37 -7.32 8.84 15.10
CA ALA A 37 -6.87 8.37 16.41
C ALA A 37 -5.58 9.06 16.86
N LYS A 38 -4.61 9.21 15.95
CA LYS A 38 -3.33 9.86 16.22
C LYS A 38 -3.46 11.36 16.51
N VAL A 39 -4.24 12.07 15.69
CA VAL A 39 -4.31 13.54 15.75
C VAL A 39 -5.31 14.03 16.81
N VAL A 40 -6.49 13.43 16.89
CA VAL A 40 -7.60 13.93 17.73
C VAL A 40 -7.58 13.32 19.13
N PHE A 41 -7.20 12.04 19.25
CA PHE A 41 -7.30 11.29 20.51
C PHE A 41 -5.94 11.10 21.20
N GLY A 42 -4.93 11.90 20.85
CA GLY A 42 -3.64 11.90 21.54
C GLY A 42 -2.73 10.70 21.22
N GLY A 43 -2.90 10.06 20.06
CA GLY A 43 -1.91 9.13 19.52
C GLY A 43 -2.41 7.72 19.25
N TYR A 44 -3.27 7.17 20.09
CA TYR A 44 -3.68 5.77 20.00
C TYR A 44 -5.10 5.53 20.52
N VAL A 45 -5.93 4.90 19.70
CA VAL A 45 -7.23 4.37 20.11
C VAL A 45 -7.20 2.85 19.87
N PRO A 46 -7.39 2.02 20.90
CA PRO A 46 -7.39 0.57 20.76
C PRO A 46 -8.34 0.12 19.65
N VAL A 47 -7.95 -0.94 18.93
CA VAL A 47 -8.66 -1.49 17.75
C VAL A 47 -8.64 -0.56 16.53
N VAL A 48 -8.96 0.73 16.65
CA VAL A 48 -8.96 1.66 15.50
C VAL A 48 -7.55 1.80 14.91
N SER A 49 -6.56 2.07 15.75
CA SER A 49 -5.16 2.17 15.33
C SER A 49 -4.61 0.84 14.80
N GLU A 50 -5.12 -0.28 15.31
CA GLU A 50 -4.73 -1.62 14.87
C GLU A 50 -5.31 -1.99 13.51
N LEU A 51 -6.59 -1.68 13.29
CA LEU A 51 -7.24 -1.82 11.99
C LEU A 51 -6.56 -0.94 10.93
N GLY A 52 -6.03 0.22 11.31
CA GLY A 52 -5.17 1.04 10.46
C GLY A 52 -3.95 0.31 9.89
N ARG A 53 -3.40 -0.67 10.63
CA ARG A 53 -2.24 -1.47 10.18
C ARG A 53 -2.54 -2.40 9.02
N ILE A 54 -3.82 -2.65 8.74
CA ILE A 54 -4.29 -3.40 7.58
C ILE A 54 -4.18 -2.57 6.30
N ALA A 55 -4.21 -1.22 6.39
CA ALA A 55 -4.22 -0.35 5.22
C ALA A 55 -2.98 -0.53 4.34
N PHE A 56 -1.79 -0.56 4.96
CA PHE A 56 -0.53 -0.70 4.24
C PHE A 56 -0.44 -1.96 3.37
N PRO A 57 -0.58 -3.19 3.91
CA PRO A 57 -0.49 -4.41 3.11
C PRO A 57 -1.58 -4.48 2.02
N LEU A 58 -2.77 -3.93 2.25
CA LEU A 58 -3.81 -3.85 1.21
C LEU A 58 -3.37 -2.95 0.05
N PHE A 59 -2.87 -1.74 0.32
CA PHE A 59 -2.35 -0.87 -0.72
C PHE A 59 -1.15 -1.48 -1.45
N ALA A 60 -0.23 -2.09 -0.70
CA ALA A 60 0.95 -2.75 -1.26
C ALA A 60 0.57 -3.87 -2.23
N LEU A 61 -0.39 -4.74 -1.86
CA LEU A 61 -0.87 -5.82 -2.72
C LEU A 61 -1.59 -5.30 -3.96
N VAL A 62 -2.50 -4.32 -3.81
CA VAL A 62 -3.20 -3.72 -4.96
C VAL A 62 -2.21 -3.07 -5.93
N MET A 63 -1.23 -2.35 -5.40
CA MET A 63 -0.20 -1.70 -6.19
C MET A 63 0.68 -2.73 -6.92
N ALA A 64 1.20 -3.73 -6.21
CA ALA A 64 2.01 -4.79 -6.78
C ALA A 64 1.26 -5.54 -7.90
N CYS A 65 -0.01 -5.88 -7.67
CA CYS A 65 -0.88 -6.50 -8.67
C CYS A 65 -1.06 -5.60 -9.91
N ASN A 66 -1.28 -4.29 -9.71
CA ASN A 66 -1.39 -3.33 -10.81
C ASN A 66 -0.10 -3.20 -11.63
N LEU A 67 1.07 -3.20 -10.97
CA LEU A 67 2.37 -3.08 -11.63
C LEU A 67 2.83 -4.37 -12.30
N ALA A 68 2.32 -5.53 -11.87
CA ALA A 68 2.64 -6.82 -12.46
C ALA A 68 1.88 -7.10 -13.78
N GLN A 69 0.78 -6.38 -14.04
CA GLN A 69 -0.05 -6.59 -15.23
C GLN A 69 0.74 -6.38 -16.55
N PRO A 70 0.47 -7.18 -17.60
CA PRO A 70 1.04 -6.93 -18.92
C PRO A 70 0.70 -5.52 -19.41
N GLY A 71 1.70 -4.79 -19.90
CA GLY A 71 1.53 -3.41 -20.38
C GLY A 71 1.36 -2.34 -19.29
N ALA A 72 1.63 -2.65 -18.02
CA ALA A 72 1.61 -1.65 -16.96
C ALA A 72 2.64 -0.53 -17.20
N ASP A 73 2.18 0.72 -17.17
CA ASP A 73 3.04 1.90 -17.28
C ASP A 73 3.58 2.31 -15.91
N LEU A 74 4.76 1.80 -15.57
CA LEU A 74 5.44 2.09 -14.31
C LEU A 74 5.79 3.57 -14.17
N ARG A 75 6.23 4.24 -15.25
CA ARG A 75 6.63 5.65 -15.22
C ARG A 75 5.44 6.55 -14.92
N LYS A 76 4.28 6.29 -15.54
CA LYS A 76 3.03 6.99 -15.23
C LYS A 76 2.58 6.78 -13.79
N SER A 77 2.76 5.56 -13.25
CA SER A 77 2.47 5.30 -11.84
C SER A 77 3.40 6.08 -10.91
N ILE A 78 4.72 6.06 -11.17
CA ILE A 78 5.74 6.80 -10.41
C ILE A 78 5.42 8.30 -10.42
N ARG A 79 5.23 8.92 -11.60
CA ARG A 79 4.96 10.36 -11.71
C ARG A 79 3.72 10.77 -10.94
N ARG A 80 2.65 9.97 -11.01
CA ARG A 80 1.39 10.24 -10.32
C ARG A 80 1.54 10.13 -8.80
N LEU A 81 2.17 9.07 -8.31
CA LEU A 81 2.40 8.89 -6.87
C LEU A 81 3.32 9.98 -6.32
N ALA A 82 4.39 10.32 -7.05
CA ALA A 82 5.31 11.39 -6.68
C ALA A 82 4.59 12.74 -6.60
N LEU A 83 3.81 13.10 -7.63
CA LEU A 83 3.07 14.36 -7.66
C LEU A 83 2.13 14.50 -6.44
N TRP A 84 1.27 13.51 -6.23
CA TRP A 84 0.32 13.54 -5.12
C TRP A 84 0.99 13.39 -3.76
N GLY A 85 2.07 12.63 -3.66
CA GLY A 85 2.86 12.50 -2.44
C GLY A 85 3.56 13.81 -2.07
N LEU A 86 4.12 14.54 -3.02
CA LEU A 86 4.74 15.84 -2.78
C LEU A 86 3.71 16.89 -2.37
N ILE A 87 2.52 16.89 -2.98
CA ILE A 87 1.40 17.77 -2.58
C ILE A 87 0.93 17.46 -1.16
N ALA A 88 0.87 16.17 -0.80
CA ALA A 88 0.40 15.74 0.51
C ALA A 88 1.42 15.95 1.63
N GLN A 89 2.72 15.98 1.33
CA GLN A 89 3.78 16.04 2.34
C GLN A 89 3.68 17.23 3.31
N PRO A 90 3.47 18.48 2.88
CA PRO A 90 3.33 19.59 3.83
C PRO A 90 2.11 19.41 4.75
N LEU A 91 0.99 18.91 4.22
CA LEU A 91 -0.21 18.65 5.03
C LEU A 91 0.02 17.52 6.03
N HIS A 92 0.71 16.46 5.61
CA HIS A 92 1.13 15.38 6.49
C HIS A 92 2.04 15.90 7.61
N ALA A 93 3.03 16.73 7.27
CA ALA A 93 3.95 17.31 8.25
C ALA A 93 3.22 18.21 9.27
N LEU A 94 2.24 18.99 8.83
CA LEU A 94 1.40 19.80 9.72
C LEU A 94 0.50 18.94 10.60
N ALA A 95 -0.11 17.87 10.05
CA ALA A 95 -1.00 17.00 10.80
C ALA A 95 -0.28 16.17 11.88
N PHE A 96 0.95 15.73 11.62
CA PHE A 96 1.70 14.84 12.52
C PHE A 96 2.88 15.50 13.24
N GLY A 97 3.17 16.77 12.97
CA GLY A 97 4.22 17.55 13.63
C GLY A 97 5.65 17.20 13.20
N SER A 98 5.86 16.34 12.20
CA SER A 98 7.20 15.99 11.71
C SER A 98 7.28 15.91 10.18
N TRP A 99 8.41 16.38 9.62
CA TRP A 99 8.69 16.29 8.19
C TRP A 99 9.13 14.90 7.74
N LEU A 100 9.71 14.12 8.65
CA LEU A 100 10.12 12.74 8.41
C LEU A 100 9.45 11.82 9.43
N PRO A 101 9.14 10.58 9.03
CA PRO A 101 9.27 10.03 7.67
C PRO A 101 8.30 10.65 6.65
N LEU A 102 8.65 10.57 5.36
CA LEU A 102 7.80 11.01 4.26
C LEU A 102 6.54 10.15 4.15
N ASN A 103 5.45 10.75 3.69
CA ASN A 103 4.14 10.11 3.63
C ASN A 103 4.10 8.84 2.75
N ILE A 104 3.06 8.03 2.96
CA ILE A 104 2.97 6.70 2.37
C ILE A 104 2.91 6.69 0.83
N LEU A 105 2.43 7.76 0.18
CA LEU A 105 2.47 7.84 -1.30
C LEU A 105 3.90 7.96 -1.80
N LEU A 106 4.79 8.60 -1.04
CA LEU A 106 6.22 8.68 -1.34
C LEU A 106 6.91 7.32 -1.08
N THR A 107 6.51 6.56 -0.05
CA THR A 107 6.92 5.15 0.11
C THR A 107 6.57 4.33 -1.13
N PHE A 108 5.31 4.43 -1.61
CA PHE A 108 4.89 3.74 -2.83
C PHE A 108 5.58 4.29 -4.08
N THR A 109 5.99 5.55 -4.11
CA THR A 109 6.81 6.10 -5.20
C THR A 109 8.17 5.40 -5.23
N VAL A 110 8.86 5.32 -4.09
CA VAL A 110 10.17 4.64 -3.98
C VAL A 110 10.04 3.16 -4.34
N ALA A 111 9.00 2.49 -3.87
CA ALA A 111 8.71 1.11 -4.24
C ALA A 111 8.47 0.92 -5.75
N ALA A 112 7.72 1.82 -6.39
CA ALA A 112 7.51 1.79 -7.84
C ALA A 112 8.81 2.02 -8.61
N VAL A 113 9.70 2.88 -8.11
CA VAL A 113 11.04 3.10 -8.69
C VAL A 113 11.90 1.85 -8.53
N ALA A 114 11.89 1.17 -7.38
CA ALA A 114 12.58 -0.10 -7.18
C ALA A 114 12.07 -1.19 -8.15
N VAL A 115 10.75 -1.33 -8.30
CA VAL A 115 10.15 -2.24 -9.29
C VAL A 115 10.57 -1.87 -10.71
N HIS A 116 10.55 -0.58 -11.05
CA HIS A 116 11.01 -0.10 -12.37
C HIS A 116 12.48 -0.39 -12.61
N ALA A 117 13.33 -0.19 -11.61
CA ALA A 117 14.76 -0.46 -11.69
C ALA A 117 15.04 -1.95 -11.90
N LEU A 118 14.38 -2.81 -11.12
CA LEU A 118 14.50 -4.26 -11.23
C LEU A 118 14.01 -4.75 -12.61
N ALA A 119 12.82 -4.31 -13.03
CA ALA A 119 12.22 -4.73 -14.31
C ALA A 119 13.01 -4.28 -15.55
N ASN A 120 13.84 -3.24 -15.44
CA ASN A 120 14.64 -2.69 -16.53
C ASN A 120 16.14 -2.92 -16.35
N ASN A 121 16.53 -3.83 -15.44
CA ASN A 121 17.92 -4.17 -15.13
C ASN A 121 18.83 -2.95 -14.86
N ARG A 122 18.36 -2.04 -13.99
CA ARG A 122 19.10 -0.83 -13.58
C ARG A 122 19.62 -0.97 -12.14
N PRO A 123 20.74 -1.67 -11.90
CA PRO A 123 21.18 -2.05 -10.55
C PRO A 123 21.49 -0.85 -9.66
N VAL A 124 22.08 0.23 -10.19
CA VAL A 124 22.37 1.45 -9.41
C VAL A 124 21.07 2.10 -8.93
N LEU A 125 20.06 2.21 -9.80
CA LEU A 125 18.76 2.77 -9.41
C LEU A 125 18.05 1.87 -8.40
N LEU A 126 18.21 0.55 -8.52
CA LEU A 126 17.67 -0.41 -7.55
C LEU A 126 18.35 -0.27 -6.19
N LEU A 127 19.68 -0.15 -6.15
CA LEU A 127 20.44 0.09 -4.93
C LEU A 127 19.98 1.38 -4.24
N LEU A 128 19.79 2.46 -4.99
CA LEU A 128 19.29 3.72 -4.44
C LEU A 128 17.86 3.57 -3.91
N ALA A 129 16.96 2.98 -4.70
CA ALA A 129 15.54 2.89 -4.36
C ALA A 129 15.22 1.86 -3.27
N ALA A 130 15.90 0.72 -3.24
CA ALA A 130 15.66 -0.34 -2.25
C ALA A 130 16.66 -0.31 -1.07
N GLY A 131 17.80 0.36 -1.23
CA GLY A 131 18.84 0.45 -0.19
C GLY A 131 18.83 1.77 0.58
N VAL A 132 18.87 2.91 -0.12
CA VAL A 132 19.10 4.23 0.52
C VAL A 132 17.81 5.01 0.78
N LEU A 133 16.99 5.20 -0.24
CA LEU A 133 15.74 5.98 -0.14
C LEU A 133 14.74 5.48 0.92
N PRO A 134 14.66 4.19 1.27
CA PRO A 134 13.77 3.73 2.33
C PRO A 134 14.03 4.39 3.70
N MET A 135 15.23 4.93 3.94
CA MET A 135 15.56 5.64 5.19
C MET A 135 14.67 6.86 5.45
N PHE A 136 14.09 7.46 4.40
CA PHE A 136 13.34 8.71 4.49
C PHE A 136 11.83 8.54 4.44
N VAL A 137 11.32 7.35 4.15
CA VAL A 137 9.88 7.13 3.87
C VAL A 137 9.21 6.27 4.94
N ASP A 138 7.90 6.41 5.08
CA ASP A 138 7.11 5.63 6.02
C ASP A 138 7.19 4.12 5.68
N TYR A 139 7.11 3.26 6.68
CA TYR A 139 7.37 1.81 6.62
C TYR A 139 8.78 1.39 6.13
N GLN A 140 9.64 2.34 5.76
CA GLN A 140 11.05 2.13 5.41
C GLN A 140 11.29 0.91 4.50
N TRP A 141 12.33 0.11 4.78
CA TRP A 141 12.69 -1.09 4.01
C TRP A 141 11.59 -2.14 4.01
N ALA A 142 10.82 -2.29 5.09
CA ALA A 142 9.68 -3.21 5.12
C ALA A 142 8.62 -2.79 4.10
N GLY A 143 8.35 -1.50 3.99
CA GLY A 143 7.38 -0.95 3.06
C GLY A 143 7.79 -1.12 1.60
N VAL A 144 9.01 -0.68 1.27
CA VAL A 144 9.55 -0.81 -0.09
C VAL A 144 9.74 -2.28 -0.49
N GLY A 145 10.30 -3.07 0.41
CA GLY A 145 10.55 -4.50 0.21
C GLY A 145 9.25 -5.30 0.02
N SER A 146 8.21 -5.04 0.82
CA SER A 146 6.94 -5.77 0.70
C SER A 146 6.28 -5.59 -0.67
N VAL A 147 6.27 -4.38 -1.24
CA VAL A 147 5.75 -4.12 -2.58
C VAL A 147 6.60 -4.80 -3.64
N LEU A 148 7.93 -4.75 -3.52
CA LEU A 148 8.85 -5.39 -4.46
C LEU A 148 8.66 -6.91 -4.45
N LEU A 149 8.62 -7.54 -3.27
CA LEU A 149 8.39 -8.97 -3.09
C LEU A 149 7.01 -9.38 -3.61
N ALA A 150 5.97 -8.59 -3.31
CA ALA A 150 4.63 -8.85 -3.84
C ALA A 150 4.58 -8.74 -5.36
N TRP A 151 5.30 -7.78 -5.96
CA TRP A 151 5.38 -7.65 -7.40
C TRP A 151 6.07 -8.87 -8.05
N ILE A 152 7.18 -9.35 -7.46
CA ILE A 152 7.86 -10.59 -7.89
C ILE A 152 6.90 -11.78 -7.75
N ALA A 153 6.16 -11.88 -6.64
CA ALA A 153 5.18 -12.93 -6.41
C ALA A 153 4.11 -12.97 -7.51
N PHE A 154 3.53 -11.81 -7.87
CA PHE A 154 2.55 -11.72 -8.94
C PHE A 154 3.14 -12.00 -10.33
N ARG A 155 4.38 -11.56 -10.59
CA ARG A 155 5.04 -11.71 -11.90
C ARG A 155 5.51 -13.14 -12.18
N HIS A 156 6.01 -13.83 -11.15
CA HIS A 156 6.65 -15.15 -11.27
C HIS A 156 5.87 -16.27 -10.57
N ARG A 157 4.66 -15.98 -10.06
CA ARG A 157 3.84 -16.92 -9.26
C ARG A 157 4.55 -17.45 -8.01
N ALA A 158 5.51 -16.71 -7.48
CA ALA A 158 6.26 -17.04 -6.27
C ALA A 158 5.50 -16.59 -5.00
N TRP A 159 4.34 -17.19 -4.74
CA TRP A 159 3.40 -16.74 -3.71
C TRP A 159 3.95 -16.75 -2.27
N TRP A 160 4.96 -17.58 -1.98
CA TRP A 160 5.62 -17.62 -0.68
C TRP A 160 6.28 -16.30 -0.30
N LEU A 161 6.68 -15.47 -1.29
CA LEU A 161 7.22 -14.13 -1.06
C LEU A 161 6.20 -13.19 -0.40
N LEU A 162 4.90 -13.45 -0.55
CA LEU A 162 3.86 -12.69 0.14
C LEU A 162 3.91 -12.91 1.66
N LEU A 163 4.30 -14.09 2.12
CA LEU A 163 4.49 -14.37 3.55
C LEU A 163 5.67 -13.58 4.10
N VAL A 164 6.78 -13.51 3.36
CA VAL A 164 7.95 -12.71 3.72
C VAL A 164 7.59 -11.22 3.75
N ALA A 165 6.85 -10.75 2.75
CA ALA A 165 6.37 -9.37 2.69
C ALA A 165 5.47 -9.03 3.89
N LEU A 166 4.52 -9.89 4.25
CA LEU A 166 3.65 -9.70 5.39
C LEU A 166 4.40 -9.77 6.72
N ALA A 167 5.37 -10.69 6.86
CA ALA A 167 6.21 -10.79 8.04
C ALA A 167 7.02 -9.50 8.27
N ALA A 168 7.60 -8.93 7.22
CA ALA A 168 8.30 -7.65 7.30
C ALA A 168 7.38 -6.49 7.74
N VAL A 169 6.14 -6.46 7.24
CA VAL A 169 5.13 -5.47 7.64
C VAL A 169 4.70 -5.68 9.10
N CYS A 170 4.50 -6.93 9.54
CA CYS A 170 4.18 -7.23 10.95
C CYS A 170 5.33 -6.82 11.88
N TRP A 171 6.57 -7.07 11.47
CA TRP A 171 7.76 -6.60 12.18
C TRP A 171 7.76 -5.07 12.32
N ALA A 172 7.53 -4.34 11.23
CA ALA A 172 7.46 -2.87 11.24
C ALA A 172 6.29 -2.33 12.09
N ASN A 173 5.19 -3.08 12.20
CA ASN A 173 4.05 -2.72 13.04
C ASN A 173 4.20 -3.16 14.50
N HIS A 174 5.21 -3.96 14.84
CA HIS A 174 5.37 -4.63 16.13
C HIS A 174 4.15 -5.47 16.56
N ASN A 175 3.33 -5.91 15.60
CA ASN A 175 2.13 -6.70 15.85
C ASN A 175 1.67 -7.47 14.59
N GLY A 176 0.69 -8.38 14.77
CA GLY A 176 0.17 -9.25 13.72
C GLY A 176 -1.05 -8.73 12.95
N TRP A 177 -1.56 -7.52 13.21
CA TRP A 177 -2.84 -7.05 12.63
C TRP A 177 -2.80 -6.93 11.11
N ALA A 178 -1.61 -6.69 10.53
CA ALA A 178 -1.40 -6.71 9.08
C ALA A 178 -1.81 -8.04 8.42
N LEU A 179 -1.81 -9.16 9.16
CA LEU A 179 -2.26 -10.47 8.65
C LEU A 179 -3.75 -10.49 8.28
N LEU A 180 -4.58 -9.60 8.86
CA LEU A 180 -5.98 -9.47 8.48
C LEU A 180 -6.18 -8.98 7.03
N ALA A 181 -5.12 -8.48 6.39
CA ALA A 181 -5.14 -8.23 4.95
C ALA A 181 -5.42 -9.53 4.16
N ILE A 182 -5.01 -10.70 4.65
CA ILE A 182 -5.24 -12.00 3.99
C ILE A 182 -6.75 -12.29 3.84
N PRO A 183 -7.53 -12.42 4.93
CA PRO A 183 -8.96 -12.69 4.80
C PRO A 183 -9.69 -11.59 4.03
N VAL A 184 -9.31 -10.31 4.20
CA VAL A 184 -9.92 -9.20 3.44
C VAL A 184 -9.70 -9.34 1.94
N VAL A 185 -8.47 -9.65 1.49
CA VAL A 185 -8.15 -9.87 0.08
C VAL A 185 -8.87 -11.10 -0.47
N LEU A 186 -8.90 -12.20 0.28
CA LEU A 186 -9.59 -13.43 -0.14
C LEU A 186 -11.10 -13.22 -0.29
N LEU A 187 -11.72 -12.48 0.63
CA LEU A 187 -13.15 -12.12 0.53
C LEU A 187 -13.41 -11.20 -0.66
N ALA A 188 -12.58 -10.17 -0.85
CA ALA A 188 -12.71 -9.26 -1.98
C ALA A 188 -12.53 -9.97 -3.33
N ALA A 189 -11.68 -11.00 -3.41
CA ALA A 189 -11.44 -11.78 -4.62
C ALA A 189 -12.59 -12.73 -4.99
N ARG A 190 -13.41 -13.16 -4.02
CA ARG A 190 -14.52 -14.10 -4.24
C ARG A 190 -15.75 -13.47 -4.88
N VAL A 191 -15.89 -12.15 -4.79
CA VAL A 191 -17.09 -11.44 -5.25
C VAL A 191 -16.78 -10.63 -6.51
N PRO A 192 -17.60 -10.72 -7.57
CA PRO A 192 -17.41 -9.95 -8.80
C PRO A 192 -17.88 -8.50 -8.62
N TRP A 193 -17.06 -7.69 -7.94
CA TRP A 193 -17.35 -6.27 -7.72
C TRP A 193 -17.35 -5.46 -9.03
N GLN A 194 -18.39 -4.64 -9.22
CA GLN A 194 -18.51 -3.70 -10.33
C GLN A 194 -18.31 -2.25 -9.86
N LEU A 195 -17.14 -1.96 -9.30
CA LEU A 195 -16.80 -0.60 -8.86
C LEU A 195 -16.10 0.19 -9.98
N PRO A 196 -16.51 1.45 -10.25
CA PRO A 196 -15.82 2.29 -11.22
C PRO A 196 -14.44 2.69 -10.71
N ARG A 197 -13.49 2.96 -11.60
CA ARG A 197 -12.13 3.36 -11.21
C ARG A 197 -12.09 4.82 -10.77
N TRP A 198 -12.24 5.08 -9.47
CA TRP A 198 -12.26 6.42 -8.88
C TRP A 198 -10.86 6.99 -8.62
N ARG A 199 -10.06 7.06 -9.69
CA ARG A 199 -8.64 7.43 -9.61
C ARG A 199 -8.41 8.79 -8.97
N TRP A 200 -9.14 9.82 -9.39
CA TRP A 200 -8.98 11.18 -8.88
C TRP A 200 -9.58 11.37 -7.50
N ALA A 201 -10.75 10.77 -7.24
CA ALA A 201 -11.40 10.85 -5.94
C ALA A 201 -10.53 10.21 -4.84
N PHE A 202 -9.82 9.13 -5.14
CA PHE A 202 -8.88 8.51 -4.20
C PHE A 202 -7.78 9.48 -3.76
N TYR A 203 -7.10 10.14 -4.70
CA TYR A 203 -6.02 11.09 -4.36
C TYR A 203 -6.56 12.38 -3.75
N GLY A 204 -7.70 12.87 -4.24
CA GLY A 204 -8.40 14.03 -3.67
C GLY A 204 -8.78 13.78 -2.21
N TYR A 205 -9.34 12.61 -1.90
CA TYR A 205 -9.62 12.21 -0.53
C TYR A 205 -8.34 12.07 0.29
N TYR A 206 -7.28 11.45 -0.26
CA TYR A 206 -6.00 11.31 0.44
C TYR A 206 -5.42 12.66 0.86
N VAL A 207 -5.38 13.65 -0.03
CA VAL A 207 -4.92 14.99 0.32
C VAL A 207 -5.92 15.70 1.23
N GLY A 208 -7.21 15.55 0.96
CA GLY A 208 -8.28 16.21 1.71
C GLY A 208 -8.35 15.81 3.17
N HIS A 209 -8.28 14.51 3.49
CA HIS A 209 -8.31 14.09 4.90
C HIS A 209 -7.07 14.57 5.67
N LEU A 210 -5.89 14.61 5.03
CA LEU A 210 -4.70 15.19 5.65
C LEU A 210 -4.84 16.70 5.85
N ALA A 211 -5.46 17.44 4.91
CA ALA A 211 -5.73 18.87 5.08
C ALA A 211 -6.66 19.14 6.26
N VAL A 212 -7.74 18.35 6.39
CA VAL A 212 -8.67 18.44 7.51
C VAL A 212 -7.96 18.13 8.82
N LEU A 213 -7.18 17.06 8.88
CA LEU A 213 -6.43 16.70 10.08
C LEU A 213 -5.36 17.75 10.44
N ALA A 214 -4.68 18.34 9.45
CA ALA A 214 -3.73 19.43 9.69
C ALA A 214 -4.42 20.66 10.29
N LEU A 215 -5.61 21.02 9.80
CA LEU A 215 -6.41 22.09 10.38
C LEU A 215 -6.82 21.76 11.82
N VAL A 216 -7.33 20.54 12.05
CA VAL A 216 -7.71 20.10 13.40
C VAL A 216 -6.52 20.09 14.36
N ALA A 217 -5.37 19.56 13.92
CA ALA A 217 -4.14 19.57 14.71
C ALA A 217 -3.74 21.00 15.10
N HIS A 218 -3.85 21.95 14.17
CA HIS A 218 -3.54 23.36 14.44
C HIS A 218 -4.53 24.02 15.41
N LEU A 219 -5.80 23.60 15.41
CA LEU A 219 -6.84 24.11 16.33
C LEU A 219 -6.77 23.49 17.73
N LEU A 220 -6.14 22.33 17.88
CA LEU A 220 -5.98 21.63 19.17
C LEU A 220 -4.72 22.05 19.94
N VAL A 221 -3.81 22.79 19.30
CA VAL A 221 -2.58 23.38 19.90
C VAL A 221 -2.89 24.78 20.40
#